data_AF-G7M8N6-F1
#
_entry.id   AF-G7M8N6-F1
#
_cell.length_a   1.000
_cell.length_b   1.000
_cell.length_c   1.000
_cell.angle_alpha   90.00
_cell.angle_beta   90.00
_cell.angle_gamma   90.00
#
_symmetry.space_group_name_H-M   'P 1'
#
loop_
_entity.id
_entity.type
_entity.pdbx_description
1 polymer ?
#
loop_
_entity_poly.entity_id
_entity_poly.type
_entity_poly.pdbx_seq_one_letter_code
_entity_poly.pdbx_strand_id
1 'polypeptide(L)'
;MNWIIKFNQLERENTDKVLDIIAKFDKYKNDILDDVYTKAYGLKHSIGNLLDKLNAHAIVGEKLEEEIERLIKLYIEVREDYEKAEDEIRKYMYVCANEAAELKCSMIDITSRYLTSKKDAFMFKRRMDVFTAKLINMSFIFDMDYMGEIEVLQENYWDLMTIKKIIDARNKEYDDEQYELIKKLKESQKKDYSKIFDYKDMIDLAEKHEYRQVRQSGDHIIMQHKKTNKIVPIPAHELKYGLMLQIQKQIQINKVS
;
A
#
# COMPACT_ATOMS: atom_id res chain seq x y z
N MET A 1 43.76 -11.11 -51.02
CA MET A 1 43.48 -10.16 -49.92
C MET A 1 44.06 -10.72 -48.63
N ASN A 2 44.77 -9.93 -47.83
CA ASN A 2 45.40 -10.37 -46.57
C ASN A 2 44.32 -10.55 -45.48
N TRP A 3 44.40 -11.63 -44.68
CA TRP A 3 43.46 -11.89 -43.58
C TRP A 3 43.38 -10.74 -42.58
N ILE A 4 44.48 -10.02 -42.33
CA ILE A 4 44.53 -8.85 -41.43
C ILE A 4 43.65 -7.72 -41.97
N ILE A 5 43.69 -7.47 -43.29
CA ILE A 5 42.88 -6.43 -43.93
C ILE A 5 41.40 -6.81 -43.84
N LYS A 6 41.05 -8.06 -44.14
CA LYS A 6 39.67 -8.53 -44.04
C LYS A 6 39.17 -8.52 -42.60
N PHE A 7 40.00 -8.93 -41.64
CA PHE A 7 39.70 -8.88 -40.22
C PHE A 7 39.38 -7.46 -39.78
N ASN A 8 40.26 -6.49 -40.06
CA ASN A 8 40.06 -5.09 -39.64
C ASN A 8 38.80 -4.47 -40.27
N GLN A 9 38.47 -4.85 -41.51
CA GLN A 9 37.24 -4.42 -42.16
C GLN A 9 36.02 -4.95 -41.39
N LEU A 10 35.94 -6.28 -41.20
CA LEU A 10 34.82 -6.92 -40.53
C LEU A 10 34.70 -6.53 -39.05
N GLU A 11 35.82 -6.28 -38.37
CA GLU A 11 35.83 -5.81 -37.00
C GLU A 11 35.10 -4.47 -36.86
N ARG A 12 35.32 -3.54 -37.79
CA ARG A 12 34.63 -2.24 -37.82
C ARG A 12 33.13 -2.44 -38.11
N GLU A 13 32.82 -3.13 -39.21
CA GLU A 13 31.44 -3.39 -39.62
C GLU A 13 30.63 -4.11 -38.54
N ASN A 14 31.21 -5.10 -37.86
CA ASN A 14 30.53 -5.84 -36.81
C ASN A 14 30.48 -5.06 -35.48
N THR A 15 31.44 -4.17 -35.21
CA THR A 15 31.33 -3.25 -34.07
C THR A 15 30.11 -2.35 -34.24
N ASP A 16 29.93 -1.75 -35.42
CA ASP A 16 28.79 -0.86 -35.71
C ASP A 16 27.46 -1.61 -35.59
N LYS A 17 27.38 -2.83 -36.14
CA LYS A 17 26.19 -3.68 -36.01
C LYS A 17 25.87 -4.06 -34.56
N VAL A 18 26.88 -4.29 -33.72
CA VAL A 18 26.65 -4.56 -32.29
C VAL A 18 26.08 -3.33 -31.59
N LEU A 19 26.54 -2.13 -31.93
CA LEU A 19 25.95 -0.89 -31.42
C LEU A 19 24.49 -0.74 -31.88
N ASP A 20 24.16 -1.10 -33.12
CA ASP A 20 22.78 -1.09 -33.61
C ASP A 20 21.89 -2.10 -32.85
N ILE A 21 22.40 -3.32 -32.59
CA ILE A 21 21.69 -4.34 -31.79
C ILE A 21 21.40 -3.79 -30.39
N ILE A 22 22.40 -3.18 -29.76
CA ILE A 22 22.27 -2.56 -28.44
C ILE A 22 21.23 -1.44 -28.45
N ALA A 23 21.28 -0.53 -29.44
CA ALA A 23 20.33 0.57 -29.55
C ALA A 23 18.89 0.08 -29.76
N LYS A 24 18.70 -1.02 -30.51
CA LYS A 24 17.39 -1.68 -30.65
C LYS A 24 16.90 -2.27 -29.33
N PHE A 25 17.79 -2.93 -28.59
CA PHE A 25 17.47 -3.46 -27.27
C PHE A 25 17.03 -2.36 -26.30
N ASP A 26 17.79 -1.27 -26.23
CA ASP A 26 17.47 -0.15 -25.34
C ASP A 26 16.14 0.51 -25.70
N LYS A 27 15.89 0.72 -27.00
CA LYS A 27 14.59 1.22 -27.47
C LYS A 27 13.44 0.29 -27.06
N TYR A 28 13.57 -1.01 -27.32
CA TYR A 28 12.55 -2.00 -26.98
C TYR A 28 12.25 -2.03 -25.48
N LYS A 29 13.31 -2.01 -24.65
CA LYS A 29 13.20 -1.90 -23.19
C LYS A 29 12.42 -0.65 -22.78
N ASN A 30 12.78 0.52 -23.32
CA ASN A 30 12.10 1.77 -22.99
C ASN A 30 10.63 1.77 -23.44
N ASP A 31 10.34 1.26 -24.63
CA ASP A 31 8.97 1.17 -25.17
C ASP A 31 8.08 0.26 -24.28
N ILE A 32 8.61 -0.82 -23.71
CA ILE A 32 7.89 -1.69 -22.77
C ILE A 32 7.70 -1.03 -21.40
N LEU A 33 8.74 -0.38 -20.88
CA LEU A 33 8.71 0.17 -19.53
C LEU A 33 7.94 1.49 -19.43
N ASP A 34 7.71 2.21 -20.53
CA ASP A 34 7.06 3.53 -20.53
C ASP A 34 5.69 3.55 -19.83
N ASP A 35 4.84 2.55 -20.12
CA ASP A 35 3.53 2.42 -19.46
C ASP A 35 3.67 2.11 -17.96
N VAL A 36 4.61 1.22 -17.60
CA VAL A 36 4.89 0.86 -16.21
C VAL A 36 5.38 2.09 -15.43
N TYR A 37 6.30 2.87 -15.99
CA TYR A 37 6.78 4.12 -15.39
C TYR A 37 5.64 5.12 -15.21
N THR A 38 4.82 5.31 -16.25
CA THR A 38 3.68 6.23 -16.21
C THR A 38 2.72 5.88 -15.07
N LYS A 39 2.37 4.59 -14.94
CA LYS A 39 1.54 4.09 -13.84
C LYS A 39 2.21 4.25 -12.49
N ALA A 40 3.50 3.94 -12.36
CA ALA A 40 4.24 4.06 -11.11
C ALA A 40 4.35 5.50 -10.62
N TYR A 41 4.59 6.47 -11.52
CA TYR A 41 4.59 7.90 -11.17
C TYR A 41 3.19 8.41 -10.81
N GLY A 42 2.15 7.95 -11.50
CA GLY A 42 0.76 8.26 -11.14
C GLY A 42 0.39 7.73 -9.75
N LEU A 43 0.88 6.54 -9.41
CA LEU A 43 0.74 5.96 -8.07
C LEU A 43 1.52 6.80 -7.03
N LYS A 44 2.76 7.19 -7.31
CA LYS A 44 3.57 8.05 -6.42
C LYS A 44 2.85 9.35 -6.10
N HIS A 45 2.30 10.00 -7.12
CA HIS A 45 1.51 11.22 -6.93
C HIS A 45 0.28 10.97 -6.03
N SER A 46 -0.43 9.85 -6.24
CA SER A 46 -1.61 9.50 -5.45
C SER A 46 -1.27 9.19 -3.98
N ILE A 47 -0.16 8.49 -3.74
CA ILE A 47 0.37 8.21 -2.40
C ILE A 47 0.77 9.51 -1.71
N GLY A 48 1.49 10.41 -2.40
CA GLY A 48 1.85 11.73 -1.88
C GLY A 48 0.62 12.54 -1.45
N ASN A 49 -0.43 12.57 -2.28
CA ASN A 49 -1.69 13.23 -1.93
C ASN A 49 -2.35 12.63 -0.67
N LEU A 50 -2.26 11.31 -0.46
CA LEU A 50 -2.77 10.67 0.74
C LEU A 50 -1.92 11.03 1.97
N LEU A 51 -0.60 11.04 1.85
CA LEU A 51 0.32 11.48 2.90
C LEU A 51 0.01 12.91 3.35
N ASP A 52 -0.22 13.83 2.42
CA ASP A 52 -0.59 15.21 2.74
C ASP A 52 -1.92 15.29 3.50
N LYS A 53 -2.95 14.55 3.06
CA LYS A 53 -4.24 14.46 3.76
C LYS A 53 -4.10 13.85 5.14
N LEU A 54 -3.25 12.82 5.29
CA LEU A 54 -2.94 12.22 6.58
C LEU A 54 -2.31 13.26 7.48
N ASN A 55 -1.22 13.91 7.07
CA ASN A 55 -0.51 14.93 7.85
C ASN A 55 -1.42 16.09 8.29
N ALA A 56 -2.37 16.49 7.44
CA ALA A 56 -3.35 17.52 7.76
C ALA A 56 -4.56 17.04 8.60
N HIS A 57 -4.60 15.77 8.99
CA HIS A 57 -5.76 15.11 9.63
C HIS A 57 -7.08 15.28 8.83
N ALA A 58 -6.97 15.42 7.51
CA ALA A 58 -8.09 15.72 6.61
C ALA A 58 -8.85 14.46 6.14
N ILE A 59 -8.38 13.26 6.50
CA ILE A 59 -9.00 11.97 6.15
C ILE A 59 -8.82 10.97 7.30
N VAL A 60 -9.90 10.26 7.66
CA VAL A 60 -9.96 9.28 8.75
C VAL A 60 -11.04 8.22 8.48
N GLY A 61 -11.00 7.12 9.24
CA GLY A 61 -12.02 6.07 9.22
C GLY A 61 -12.15 5.34 7.89
N GLU A 62 -13.37 4.93 7.54
CA GLU A 62 -13.68 4.12 6.34
C GLU A 62 -13.11 4.72 5.04
N LYS A 63 -13.19 6.05 4.86
CA LYS A 63 -12.64 6.73 3.67
C LYS A 63 -11.11 6.60 3.56
N LEU A 64 -10.41 6.53 4.68
CA LEU A 64 -8.97 6.32 4.70
C LEU A 64 -8.65 4.87 4.33
N GLU A 65 -9.39 3.92 4.88
CA GLU A 65 -9.23 2.48 4.59
C GLU A 65 -9.46 2.19 3.11
N GLU A 66 -10.57 2.68 2.53
CA GLU A 66 -10.88 2.54 1.10
C GLU A 66 -9.75 3.08 0.20
N GLU A 67 -9.20 4.25 0.52
CA GLU A 67 -8.14 4.85 -0.28
C GLU A 67 -6.82 4.09 -0.18
N ILE A 68 -6.49 3.56 1.00
CA ILE A 68 -5.29 2.71 1.18
C ILE A 68 -5.45 1.40 0.42
N GLU A 69 -6.58 0.72 0.55
CA GLU A 69 -6.86 -0.52 -0.17
C GLU A 69 -6.75 -0.30 -1.68
N ARG A 70 -7.30 0.81 -2.19
CA ARG A 70 -7.17 1.21 -3.59
C ARG A 70 -5.72 1.39 -4.00
N LEU A 71 -4.90 2.09 -3.21
CA LEU A 71 -3.49 2.33 -3.53
C LEU A 71 -2.65 1.05 -3.46
N ILE A 72 -2.90 0.17 -2.49
CA ILE A 72 -2.23 -1.13 -2.38
C ILE A 72 -2.57 -2.00 -3.59
N LYS A 73 -3.85 -2.04 -3.98
CA LYS A 73 -4.27 -2.79 -5.16
C LYS A 73 -3.58 -2.28 -6.43
N LEU A 74 -3.55 -0.96 -6.63
CA LEU A 74 -2.84 -0.34 -7.75
C LEU A 74 -1.34 -0.66 -7.71
N TYR A 75 -0.70 -0.60 -6.54
CA TYR A 75 0.71 -0.99 -6.40
C TYR A 75 0.97 -2.43 -6.85
N ILE A 76 0.12 -3.37 -6.43
CA ILE A 76 0.22 -4.78 -6.82
C ILE A 76 0.07 -4.92 -8.34
N GLU A 77 -0.92 -4.25 -8.95
CA GLU A 77 -1.13 -4.27 -10.40
C GLU A 77 0.09 -3.75 -11.17
N VAL A 78 0.67 -2.60 -10.77
CA VAL A 78 1.86 -2.04 -11.43
C VAL A 78 3.08 -2.95 -11.25
N ARG A 79 3.21 -3.59 -10.09
CA ARG A 79 4.28 -4.55 -9.84
C ARG A 79 4.16 -5.79 -10.73
N GLU A 80 2.96 -6.34 -10.88
CA GLU A 80 2.72 -7.47 -11.78
C GLU A 80 2.99 -7.11 -13.24
N ASP A 81 2.64 -5.89 -13.66
CA ASP A 81 2.96 -5.39 -14.99
C ASP A 81 4.48 -5.25 -15.19
N TYR A 82 5.21 -4.77 -14.18
CA TYR A 82 6.67 -4.72 -14.20
C TYR A 82 7.31 -6.11 -14.31
N GLU A 83 6.84 -7.09 -13.53
CA GLU A 83 7.37 -8.46 -13.57
C GLU A 83 7.16 -9.11 -14.96
N LYS A 84 6.01 -8.86 -15.61
CA LYS A 84 5.77 -9.29 -16.99
C LYS A 84 6.70 -8.59 -17.99
N ALA A 85 6.86 -7.28 -17.86
CA ALA A 85 7.77 -6.48 -18.68
C ALA A 85 9.21 -7.00 -18.57
N GLU A 86 9.69 -7.30 -17.36
CA GLU A 86 11.02 -7.84 -17.13
C GLU A 86 11.23 -9.16 -17.86
N ASP A 87 10.25 -10.06 -17.80
CA ASP A 87 10.30 -11.34 -18.51
C ASP A 87 10.34 -11.16 -20.04
N GLU A 88 9.63 -10.19 -20.60
CA GLU A 88 9.67 -9.86 -22.03
C GLU A 88 11.02 -9.27 -22.45
N ILE A 89 11.53 -8.31 -21.69
CA ILE A 89 12.85 -7.71 -21.90
C ILE A 89 13.93 -8.78 -21.86
N ARG A 90 13.86 -9.70 -20.88
CA ARG A 90 14.78 -10.85 -20.76
C ARG A 90 14.74 -11.75 -21.98
N LYS A 91 13.55 -12.08 -22.49
CA LYS A 91 13.42 -12.87 -23.73
C LYS A 91 14.05 -12.14 -24.91
N TYR A 92 13.84 -10.84 -25.03
CA TYR A 92 14.40 -10.07 -26.14
C TYR A 92 15.92 -9.90 -26.07
N MET A 93 16.51 -9.80 -24.88
CA MET A 93 17.96 -9.83 -24.72
C MET A 93 18.57 -11.12 -25.29
N TYR A 94 17.94 -12.28 -25.07
CA TYR A 94 18.43 -13.51 -25.67
C TYR A 94 18.43 -13.46 -27.21
N VAL A 95 17.45 -12.79 -27.82
CA VAL A 95 17.43 -12.55 -29.27
C VAL A 95 18.63 -11.70 -29.69
N CYS A 96 18.85 -10.55 -29.02
CA CYS A 96 19.99 -9.68 -29.30
C CYS A 96 21.35 -10.36 -29.08
N ALA A 97 21.46 -11.19 -28.03
CA ALA A 97 22.67 -11.96 -27.75
C ALA A 97 22.96 -12.98 -28.85
N ASN A 98 21.93 -13.64 -29.39
CA ASN A 98 22.07 -14.54 -30.53
C ASN A 98 22.50 -13.80 -31.80
N GLU A 99 21.89 -12.65 -32.11
CA GLU A 99 22.31 -11.80 -33.24
C GLU A 99 23.79 -11.39 -33.13
N ALA A 100 24.24 -10.99 -31.93
CA ALA A 100 25.64 -10.65 -31.70
C ALA A 100 26.58 -11.87 -31.85
N ALA A 101 26.15 -13.06 -31.40
CA ALA A 101 26.90 -14.30 -31.56
C ALA A 101 27.05 -14.69 -33.04
N GLU A 102 26.02 -14.48 -33.86
CA GLU A 102 26.07 -14.73 -35.31
C GLU A 102 27.10 -13.84 -36.02
N LEU A 103 27.27 -12.58 -35.59
CA LEU A 103 28.30 -11.69 -36.13
C LEU A 103 29.72 -12.24 -35.88
N LYS A 104 29.95 -12.79 -34.69
CA LYS A 104 31.23 -13.46 -34.36
C LYS A 104 31.45 -14.69 -35.23
N CYS A 105 30.45 -15.56 -35.38
CA CYS A 105 30.54 -16.75 -36.22
C CYS A 105 30.84 -16.37 -37.69
N SER A 106 30.10 -15.40 -38.23
CA SER A 106 30.30 -14.88 -39.59
C SER A 106 31.71 -14.32 -39.78
N MET A 107 32.25 -13.61 -38.79
CA MET A 107 33.62 -13.09 -38.83
C MET A 107 34.66 -14.21 -38.93
N ILE A 108 34.47 -15.29 -38.17
CA ILE A 108 35.33 -16.47 -38.20
C ILE A 108 35.26 -17.14 -39.58
N ASP A 109 34.07 -17.38 -40.09
CA ASP A 109 33.84 -18.08 -41.36
C ASP A 109 34.39 -17.30 -42.56
N ILE A 110 34.29 -15.97 -42.56
CA ILE A 110 34.80 -15.15 -43.65
C ILE A 110 36.32 -15.01 -43.54
N THR A 111 36.85 -14.72 -42.34
CA THR A 111 38.29 -14.40 -42.18
C THR A 111 39.17 -15.65 -42.30
N SER A 112 38.69 -16.80 -41.82
CA SER A 112 39.45 -18.07 -41.86
C SER A 112 39.85 -18.49 -43.27
N ARG A 113 39.05 -18.15 -44.29
CA ARG A 113 39.31 -18.41 -45.72
C ARG A 113 40.58 -17.74 -46.26
N TYR A 114 41.09 -16.73 -45.55
CA TYR A 114 42.28 -15.97 -45.95
C TYR A 114 43.55 -16.36 -45.16
N LEU A 115 43.46 -17.34 -44.25
CA LEU A 115 44.59 -17.83 -43.48
C LEU A 115 45.44 -18.77 -44.33
N THR A 116 46.76 -18.52 -44.39
CA THR A 116 47.68 -19.30 -45.24
C THR A 116 48.72 -20.07 -44.45
N SER A 117 48.84 -19.83 -43.14
CA SER A 117 49.84 -20.50 -42.30
C SER A 117 49.34 -20.78 -40.87
N LYS A 118 50.01 -21.71 -40.18
CA LYS A 118 49.78 -21.98 -38.75
C LYS A 118 50.02 -20.74 -37.87
N LYS A 119 50.99 -19.90 -38.24
CA LYS A 119 51.28 -18.63 -37.55
C LYS A 119 50.09 -17.66 -37.67
N ASP A 120 49.47 -17.58 -38.83
CA ASP A 120 48.28 -16.76 -39.05
C ASP A 120 47.10 -17.22 -38.20
N ALA A 121 46.87 -18.54 -38.11
CA ALA A 121 45.81 -19.09 -37.27
C ALA A 121 45.97 -18.71 -35.78
N PHE A 122 47.19 -18.74 -35.24
CA PHE A 122 47.45 -18.30 -33.86
C PHE A 122 47.20 -16.81 -33.66
N MET A 123 47.65 -15.96 -34.58
CA MET A 123 47.42 -14.52 -34.49
C MET A 123 45.94 -14.15 -34.65
N PHE A 124 45.25 -14.83 -35.56
CA PHE A 124 43.81 -14.70 -35.77
C PHE A 124 43.03 -15.04 -34.50
N LYS A 125 43.34 -16.18 -33.85
CA LYS A 125 42.71 -16.55 -32.58
C LYS A 125 42.87 -15.46 -31.52
N ARG A 126 44.10 -14.96 -31.30
CA ARG A 126 44.35 -13.89 -30.32
C ARG A 126 43.54 -12.63 -30.61
N ARG A 127 43.40 -12.26 -31.89
CA ARG A 127 42.59 -11.10 -32.28
C ARG A 127 41.09 -11.35 -32.12
N MET A 128 40.60 -12.56 -32.41
CA MET A 128 39.21 -12.93 -32.14
C MET A 128 38.90 -12.93 -30.64
N ASP A 129 39.84 -13.32 -29.78
CA ASP A 129 39.67 -13.26 -28.33
C ASP A 129 39.53 -11.81 -27.86
N VAL A 130 40.38 -10.91 -28.37
CA VAL A 130 40.29 -9.45 -28.08
C VAL A 130 38.97 -8.87 -28.59
N PHE A 131 38.56 -9.21 -29.81
CA PHE A 131 37.28 -8.76 -30.36
C PHE A 131 36.09 -9.29 -29.53
N THR A 132 36.12 -10.55 -29.12
CA THR A 132 35.09 -11.14 -28.26
C THR A 132 35.02 -10.41 -26.91
N ALA A 133 36.16 -10.12 -26.29
CA ALA A 133 36.21 -9.36 -25.04
C ALA A 133 35.65 -7.94 -25.22
N LYS A 134 35.94 -7.28 -26.36
CA LYS A 134 35.36 -5.98 -26.70
C LYS A 134 33.83 -6.05 -26.80
N LEU A 135 33.28 -7.06 -27.47
CA LEU A 135 31.83 -7.25 -27.59
C LEU A 135 31.19 -7.51 -26.22
N ILE A 136 31.78 -8.37 -25.40
CA ILE A 136 31.30 -8.65 -24.04
C ILE A 136 31.30 -7.38 -23.19
N ASN A 137 32.37 -6.58 -23.24
CA ASN A 137 32.44 -5.32 -22.50
C ASN A 137 31.39 -4.31 -22.98
N MET A 138 31.13 -4.24 -24.29
CA MET A 138 30.04 -3.44 -24.83
C MET A 138 28.72 -3.92 -24.23
N SER A 139 28.36 -5.20 -24.38
CA SER A 139 27.14 -5.76 -23.81
C SER A 139 27.02 -5.53 -22.31
N PHE A 140 28.10 -5.72 -21.53
CA PHE A 140 28.10 -5.58 -20.06
C PHE A 140 27.81 -4.15 -19.61
N ILE A 141 28.31 -3.13 -20.30
CA ILE A 141 28.03 -1.73 -19.98
C ILE A 141 26.54 -1.43 -20.17
N PHE A 142 25.89 -2.03 -21.16
CA PHE A 142 24.44 -1.92 -21.37
C PHE A 142 23.62 -2.84 -20.45
N ASP A 143 24.22 -3.95 -20.00
CA ASP A 143 23.65 -4.90 -19.04
C ASP A 143 23.71 -4.39 -17.57
N MET A 144 24.55 -3.41 -17.25
CA MET A 144 24.54 -2.77 -15.93
C MET A 144 23.35 -1.82 -15.73
N ASP A 145 22.68 -1.41 -16.82
CA ASP A 145 21.38 -0.70 -16.79
C ASP A 145 20.17 -1.66 -16.82
N TYR A 146 20.42 -2.98 -16.80
CA TYR A 146 19.45 -4.02 -17.16
C TYR A 146 18.38 -4.30 -16.13
N MET A 147 18.61 -3.85 -14.90
CA MET A 147 17.64 -3.92 -13.83
C MET A 147 17.74 -2.63 -13.05
N GLY A 148 17.60 -1.50 -13.75
CA GLY A 148 17.16 -0.30 -13.07
C GLY A 148 15.91 -0.70 -12.30
N GLU A 149 16.05 -0.96 -10.99
CA GLU A 149 14.91 -0.95 -10.09
C GLU A 149 14.16 0.29 -10.54
N ILE A 150 12.89 0.12 -10.95
CA ILE A 150 12.04 1.26 -11.17
C ILE A 150 12.03 1.95 -9.80
N GLU A 151 12.91 2.93 -9.61
CA GLU A 151 13.22 3.52 -8.31
C GLU A 151 11.92 4.02 -7.69
N VAL A 152 11.05 4.55 -8.54
CA VAL A 152 9.68 4.95 -8.20
C VAL A 152 8.79 3.82 -7.66
N LEU A 153 8.93 2.56 -8.09
CA LEU A 153 8.21 1.43 -7.48
C LEU A 153 8.74 1.12 -6.07
N GLN A 154 10.05 1.18 -5.87
CA GLN A 154 10.65 0.99 -4.56
C GLN A 154 10.26 2.13 -3.60
N GLU A 155 10.29 3.38 -4.07
CA GLU A 155 9.80 4.55 -3.35
C GLU A 155 8.31 4.39 -2.99
N ASN A 156 7.46 4.00 -3.94
CA ASN A 156 6.03 3.75 -3.70
C ASN A 156 5.83 2.72 -2.57
N TYR A 157 6.62 1.64 -2.55
CA TYR A 157 6.57 0.66 -1.47
C TYR A 157 6.93 1.29 -0.12
N TRP A 158 8.02 2.05 -0.05
CA TRP A 158 8.46 2.70 1.19
C TRP A 158 7.47 3.75 1.69
N ASP A 159 6.83 4.49 0.78
CA ASP A 159 5.81 5.48 1.13
C ASP A 159 4.53 4.80 1.64
N LEU A 160 4.08 3.70 1.03
CA LEU A 160 2.98 2.88 1.56
C LEU A 160 3.31 2.33 2.96
N MET A 161 4.55 1.88 3.18
CA MET A 161 5.01 1.45 4.50
C MET A 161 5.05 2.60 5.52
N THR A 162 5.33 3.82 5.05
CA THR A 162 5.28 5.03 5.88
C THR A 162 3.86 5.36 6.28
N ILE A 163 2.91 5.30 5.33
CA ILE A 163 1.47 5.43 5.62
C ILE A 163 1.03 4.43 6.69
N LYS A 164 1.40 3.16 6.53
CA LYS A 164 1.11 2.12 7.53
C LYS A 164 1.63 2.49 8.91
N LYS A 165 2.89 2.95 9.01
CA LYS A 165 3.48 3.37 10.30
C LYS A 165 2.74 4.55 10.92
N ILE A 166 2.33 5.54 10.12
CA ILE A 166 1.55 6.70 10.59
C ILE A 166 0.21 6.24 11.15
N ILE A 167 -0.46 5.31 10.49
CA ILE A 167 -1.75 4.77 10.93
C ILE A 167 -1.58 3.94 12.20
N ASP A 168 -0.58 3.06 12.25
CA ASP A 168 -0.28 2.25 13.44
C ASP A 168 0.02 3.15 14.66
N ALA A 169 0.73 4.27 14.45
CA ALA A 169 1.01 5.26 15.48
C ALA A 169 -0.26 5.99 15.94
N ARG A 170 -1.09 6.46 14.99
CA ARG A 170 -2.37 7.10 15.29
C ARG A 170 -3.32 6.17 16.02
N ASN A 171 -3.41 4.91 15.60
CA ASN A 171 -4.27 3.94 16.27
C ASN A 171 -3.80 3.70 17.70
N LYS A 172 -2.49 3.72 17.99
CA LYS A 172 -1.99 3.66 19.37
C LYS A 172 -2.30 4.93 20.18
N GLU A 173 -2.12 6.12 19.60
CA GLU A 173 -2.48 7.39 20.26
C GLU A 173 -3.99 7.49 20.51
N TYR A 174 -4.82 7.08 19.55
CA TYR A 174 -6.27 7.01 19.71
C TYR A 174 -6.69 5.93 20.69
N ASP A 175 -6.02 4.77 20.74
CA ASP A 175 -6.33 3.74 21.73
C ASP A 175 -5.99 4.24 23.14
N ASP A 176 -4.86 4.89 23.37
CA ASP A 176 -4.52 5.45 24.70
C ASP A 176 -5.41 6.65 25.09
N GLU A 177 -5.66 7.60 24.18
CA GLU A 177 -6.52 8.76 24.46
C GLU A 177 -8.01 8.40 24.55
N GLN A 178 -8.54 7.55 23.66
CA GLN A 178 -9.91 7.05 23.79
C GLN A 178 -10.05 6.08 24.96
N TYR A 179 -9.07 5.24 25.27
CA TYR A 179 -9.13 4.37 26.44
C TYR A 179 -9.17 5.19 27.73
N GLU A 180 -8.33 6.22 27.87
CA GLU A 180 -8.38 7.11 29.04
C GLU A 180 -9.64 7.97 29.07
N LEU A 181 -10.16 8.41 27.92
CA LEU A 181 -11.44 9.13 27.84
C LEU A 181 -12.63 8.22 28.16
N ILE A 182 -12.66 6.99 27.64
CA ILE A 182 -13.67 5.95 27.91
C ILE A 182 -13.58 5.48 29.36
N LYS A 183 -12.39 5.36 29.93
CA LYS A 183 -12.15 5.05 31.34
C LYS A 183 -12.64 6.18 32.23
N LYS A 184 -12.28 7.44 31.95
CA LYS A 184 -12.83 8.63 32.63
C LYS A 184 -14.35 8.77 32.46
N LEU A 185 -14.90 8.43 31.29
CA LEU A 185 -16.35 8.42 31.03
C LEU A 185 -17.04 7.28 31.77
N LYS A 186 -16.47 6.08 31.84
CA LYS A 186 -17.00 4.93 32.61
C LYS A 186 -16.90 5.16 34.12
N GLU A 187 -15.83 5.79 34.59
CA GLU A 187 -15.63 6.17 36.00
C GLU A 187 -16.58 7.32 36.40
N SER A 188 -16.80 8.30 35.52
CA SER A 188 -17.77 9.40 35.75
C SER A 188 -19.24 9.00 35.51
N GLN A 189 -19.51 7.93 34.74
CA GLN A 189 -20.86 7.40 34.50
C GLN A 189 -21.24 6.22 35.40
N LYS A 190 -20.37 5.75 36.31
CA LYS A 190 -20.78 4.91 37.44
C LYS A 190 -21.63 5.74 38.41
N LYS A 191 -22.87 6.03 37.99
CA LYS A 191 -23.93 6.42 38.92
C LYS A 191 -24.32 5.17 39.67
N ASP A 192 -24.02 5.14 40.97
CA ASP A 192 -24.45 4.09 41.88
C ASP A 192 -25.99 4.08 41.95
N TYR A 193 -26.62 3.33 41.04
CA TYR A 193 -28.03 3.01 41.16
C TYR A 193 -28.19 2.06 42.34
N SER A 194 -28.91 2.51 43.37
CA SER A 194 -29.17 1.70 44.56
C SER A 194 -30.05 0.50 44.19
N LYS A 195 -29.80 -0.68 44.77
CA LYS A 195 -30.64 -1.87 44.53
C LYS A 195 -31.98 -1.71 45.27
N ILE A 196 -33.01 -1.24 44.57
CA ILE A 196 -34.36 -0.99 45.12
C ILE A 196 -35.37 -1.98 44.50
N PHE A 197 -35.73 -3.03 45.24
CA PHE A 197 -36.68 -4.04 44.75
C PHE A 197 -38.12 -3.77 45.22
N ASP A 198 -38.32 -2.97 46.27
CA ASP A 198 -39.65 -2.53 46.73
C ASP A 198 -40.10 -1.28 45.96
N TYR A 199 -41.35 -1.28 45.49
CA TYR A 199 -41.92 -0.13 44.78
C TYR A 199 -42.13 1.09 45.67
N LYS A 200 -42.31 0.91 46.99
CA LYS A 200 -42.44 2.02 47.95
C LYS A 200 -41.14 2.80 48.07
N ASP A 201 -40.03 2.10 48.20
CA ASP A 201 -38.69 2.70 48.20
C ASP A 201 -38.38 3.43 46.88
N MET A 202 -38.93 2.93 45.76
CA MET A 202 -38.80 3.59 44.46
C MET A 202 -39.64 4.87 44.36
N ILE A 203 -40.81 4.89 44.99
CA ILE A 203 -41.64 6.10 45.13
C ILE A 203 -40.89 7.13 45.98
N ASP A 204 -40.33 6.73 47.12
CA ASP A 204 -39.54 7.62 47.98
C ASP A 204 -38.35 8.23 47.22
N LEU A 205 -37.68 7.44 46.38
CA LEU A 205 -36.62 7.93 45.51
C LEU A 205 -37.14 8.96 44.49
N ALA A 206 -38.31 8.72 43.89
CA ALA A 206 -38.94 9.66 42.96
C ALA A 206 -39.34 10.96 43.67
N GLU A 207 -39.90 10.88 44.87
CA GLU A 207 -40.31 12.07 45.66
C GLU A 207 -39.12 12.93 46.10
N LYS A 208 -38.00 12.29 46.52
CA LYS A 208 -36.70 12.97 46.74
C LYS A 208 -36.18 13.70 45.50
N HIS A 209 -36.76 13.38 44.34
CA HIS A 209 -36.44 13.95 43.04
C HIS A 209 -37.58 14.80 42.48
N GLU A 210 -38.37 15.41 43.37
CA GLU A 210 -39.41 16.38 43.06
C GLU A 210 -40.57 15.83 42.22
N TYR A 211 -40.76 14.51 42.23
CA TYR A 211 -41.99 13.92 41.71
C TYR A 211 -43.14 14.04 42.71
N ARG A 212 -44.37 14.01 42.20
CA ARG A 212 -45.60 13.83 42.98
C ARG A 212 -46.47 12.76 42.33
N GLN A 213 -47.17 11.98 43.13
CA GLN A 213 -48.18 11.07 42.61
C GLN A 213 -49.34 11.87 42.01
N VAL A 214 -49.74 11.54 40.78
CA VAL A 214 -50.84 12.22 40.09
C VAL A 214 -52.03 11.31 39.81
N ARG A 215 -51.80 10.01 39.64
CA ARG A 215 -52.86 9.01 39.47
C ARG A 215 -52.33 7.61 39.78
N GLN A 216 -53.25 6.70 40.09
CA GLN A 216 -52.99 5.27 40.09
C GLN A 216 -53.92 4.63 39.04
N SER A 217 -53.37 3.74 38.21
CA SER A 217 -54.09 3.04 37.15
C SER A 217 -53.75 1.56 37.21
N GLY A 218 -54.64 0.77 37.82
CA GLY A 218 -54.40 -0.65 38.10
C GLY A 218 -53.12 -0.83 38.94
N ASP A 219 -52.22 -1.69 38.47
CA ASP A 219 -50.97 -2.03 39.14
C ASP A 219 -49.85 -1.01 38.93
N HIS A 220 -50.15 0.21 38.47
CA HIS A 220 -49.14 1.24 38.23
C HIS A 220 -49.49 2.56 38.92
N ILE A 221 -48.51 3.11 39.62
CA ILE A 221 -48.54 4.43 40.25
C ILE A 221 -47.83 5.39 39.30
N ILE A 222 -48.52 6.45 38.87
CA ILE A 222 -47.97 7.43 37.94
C ILE A 222 -47.48 8.63 38.72
N MET A 223 -46.16 8.83 38.69
CA MET A 223 -45.46 9.95 39.30
C MET A 223 -45.17 11.02 38.25
N GLN A 224 -45.38 12.30 38.56
CA GLN A 224 -45.07 13.43 37.67
C GLN A 224 -44.06 14.38 38.31
N HIS A 225 -43.01 14.75 37.57
CA HIS A 225 -42.00 15.71 38.02
C HIS A 225 -42.62 17.11 38.10
N LYS A 226 -42.46 17.81 39.22
CA LYS A 226 -43.09 19.13 39.46
C LYS A 226 -42.68 20.20 38.45
N LYS A 227 -41.40 20.24 38.07
CA LYS A 227 -40.85 21.22 37.10
C LYS A 227 -41.10 20.86 35.63
N THR A 228 -40.75 19.65 35.22
CA THR A 228 -40.73 19.25 33.80
C THR A 228 -42.03 18.63 33.31
N ASN A 229 -42.98 18.36 34.22
CA ASN A 229 -44.24 17.66 33.97
C ASN A 229 -44.11 16.25 33.34
N LYS A 230 -42.89 15.72 33.23
CA LYS A 230 -42.62 14.37 32.72
C LYS A 230 -43.07 13.32 33.73
N ILE A 231 -43.58 12.21 33.22
CA ILE A 231 -44.16 11.13 34.03
C ILE A 231 -43.22 9.91 34.11
N VAL A 232 -43.30 9.20 35.23
CA VAL A 232 -42.66 7.89 35.45
C VAL A 232 -43.70 6.95 36.06
N PRO A 233 -44.06 5.85 35.38
CA PRO A 233 -44.88 4.79 35.96
C PRO A 233 -44.04 3.88 36.86
N ILE A 234 -44.50 3.65 38.09
CA ILE A 234 -43.90 2.71 39.04
C ILE A 234 -44.91 1.60 39.31
N PRO A 235 -44.63 0.33 38.97
CA PRO A 235 -45.52 -0.77 39.28
C PRO A 235 -45.68 -0.97 40.78
N ALA A 236 -46.89 -1.20 41.27
CA ALA A 236 -47.23 -1.38 42.68
C ALA A 236 -46.98 -2.81 43.19
N HIS A 237 -45.85 -3.40 42.79
CA HIS A 237 -45.40 -4.74 43.17
C HIS A 237 -43.87 -4.81 43.15
N GLU A 238 -43.30 -5.95 43.55
CA GLU A 238 -41.84 -6.15 43.58
C GLU A 238 -41.18 -5.95 42.20
N LEU A 239 -40.15 -5.11 42.15
CA LEU A 239 -39.46 -4.72 40.93
C LEU A 239 -38.30 -5.67 40.63
N LYS A 240 -38.28 -6.27 39.44
CA LYS A 240 -37.10 -7.03 38.98
C LYS A 240 -35.94 -6.08 38.66
N TYR A 241 -34.70 -6.58 38.76
CA TYR A 241 -33.47 -5.79 38.61
C TYR A 241 -33.45 -4.88 37.37
N GLY A 242 -33.83 -5.41 36.20
CA GLY A 242 -33.88 -4.61 34.97
C GLY A 242 -34.90 -3.48 35.01
N LEU A 243 -36.05 -3.73 35.63
CA LEU A 243 -37.15 -2.77 35.73
C LEU A 243 -36.82 -1.65 36.71
N MET A 244 -36.25 -2.00 37.88
CA MET A 244 -35.71 -1.03 38.83
C MET A 244 -34.72 -0.08 38.15
N LEU A 245 -33.72 -0.62 37.43
CA LEU A 245 -32.70 0.20 36.78
C LEU A 245 -33.30 1.14 35.73
N GLN A 246 -34.28 0.67 34.97
CA GLN A 246 -34.98 1.48 33.97
C GLN A 246 -35.74 2.65 34.62
N ILE A 247 -36.47 2.39 35.71
CA ILE A 247 -37.20 3.42 36.45
C ILE A 247 -36.24 4.48 37.01
N GLN A 248 -35.13 4.06 37.65
CA GLN A 248 -34.15 5.00 38.18
C GLN A 248 -33.47 5.84 37.08
N LYS A 249 -33.15 5.23 35.92
CA LYS A 249 -32.66 5.97 34.75
C LYS A 249 -33.66 7.02 34.29
N GLN A 250 -34.94 6.65 34.20
CA GLN A 250 -35.99 7.55 33.74
C GLN A 250 -36.19 8.74 34.70
N ILE A 251 -36.18 8.48 36.01
CA ILE A 251 -36.23 9.53 37.04
C ILE A 251 -35.05 10.51 36.89
N GLN A 252 -33.83 10.02 36.64
CA GLN A 252 -32.65 10.90 36.50
C GLN A 252 -32.67 11.71 35.19
N ILE A 253 -33.04 11.09 34.06
CA ILE A 253 -33.08 11.76 32.75
C ILE A 253 -34.11 12.89 32.74
N ASN A 254 -35.26 12.65 33.36
CA ASN A 254 -36.38 13.59 33.36
C ASN A 254 -36.15 14.87 34.17
N LYS A 255 -35.05 14.98 34.93
CA LYS A 255 -34.63 16.19 35.65
C LYS A 255 -33.92 17.23 34.80
N VAL A 256 -33.27 16.79 33.71
CA VAL A 256 -32.25 17.59 32.98
C VAL A 256 -32.81 18.24 31.71
N SER A 257 -34.09 18.08 31.41
CA SER A 257 -34.76 18.75 30.28
C SER A 257 -35.67 19.88 30.73
#